data_AF-X0UKV8-F1
#
_entry.id   AF-X0UKV8-F1
#
_cell.length_a   1.000
_cell.length_b   1.000
_cell.length_c   1.000
_cell.angle_alpha   90.00
_cell.angle_beta   90.00
_cell.angle_gamma   90.00
#
_symmetry.space_group_name_H-M   'P 1'
#
loop_
_entity.id
_entity.type
_entity.pdbx_description
1 polymer ?
#
loop_
_entity_poly.entity_id
_entity_poly.type
_entity_poly.pdbx_seq_one_letter_code
_entity_poly.pdbx_strand_id
1 'polypeptide(L)'
;AESLKLAQASNNTKHELDKALDEAVGFFRDGNQLDTYKICKEIVEIAPLAYRYDALELCLRVAQADGVAAVEELTLLKDLASWLEVDTNRFREMMAKILPAGMHEEKDVEVILGVTSDMSKDKTRKHLNKEYSKWNARVTNTDSEIQTQADDMLKFIAETRSEYIGKP
;
A
#
# COMPACT_ATOMS: atom_id res chain seq x y z
N ALA A 1 -23.84 5.16 -31.85
CA ALA A 1 -23.63 3.68 -31.96
C ALA A 1 -22.46 3.22 -31.07
N GLU A 2 -21.32 3.90 -31.14
CA GLU A 2 -20.11 3.59 -30.36
C GLU A 2 -20.30 3.77 -28.83
N SER A 3 -20.92 4.87 -28.41
CA SER A 3 -21.23 5.13 -26.99
C SER A 3 -22.21 4.10 -26.38
N LEU A 4 -23.09 3.52 -27.19
CA LEU A 4 -24.03 2.49 -26.75
C LEU A 4 -23.33 1.13 -26.56
N LYS A 5 -22.36 0.82 -27.43
CA LYS A 5 -21.51 -0.38 -27.31
C LYS A 5 -20.57 -0.29 -26.11
N LEU A 6 -19.99 0.87 -25.85
CA LEU A 6 -19.16 1.12 -24.65
C LEU A 6 -19.98 0.97 -23.36
N ALA A 7 -21.20 1.49 -23.32
CA ALA A 7 -22.09 1.33 -22.18
C ALA A 7 -22.53 -0.13 -21.97
N GLN A 8 -22.82 -0.87 -23.05
CA GLN A 8 -23.15 -2.30 -22.96
C GLN A 8 -21.95 -3.15 -22.53
N ALA A 9 -20.75 -2.89 -23.06
CA ALA A 9 -19.54 -3.56 -22.63
C ALA A 9 -19.25 -3.31 -21.14
N SER A 10 -19.40 -2.06 -20.69
CA SER A 10 -19.24 -1.69 -19.27
C SER A 10 -20.25 -2.38 -18.36
N ASN A 11 -21.51 -2.49 -18.78
CA ASN A 11 -22.55 -3.17 -18.00
C ASN A 11 -22.30 -4.67 -17.91
N ASN A 12 -21.84 -5.29 -18.99
CA ASN A 12 -21.49 -6.71 -19.01
C ASN A 12 -20.29 -6.99 -18.10
N THR A 13 -19.24 -6.17 -18.15
CA THR A 13 -18.09 -6.31 -17.24
C THR A 13 -18.50 -6.17 -15.78
N LYS A 14 -19.40 -5.23 -15.46
CA LYS A 14 -19.93 -5.06 -14.11
C LYS A 14 -20.68 -6.31 -13.63
N HIS A 15 -21.55 -6.87 -14.47
CA HIS A 15 -22.28 -8.09 -14.14
C HIS A 15 -21.36 -9.28 -13.86
N GLU A 16 -20.30 -9.46 -14.66
CA GLU A 16 -19.31 -10.53 -14.41
C GLU A 16 -18.55 -10.32 -13.09
N LEU A 17 -18.21 -9.07 -12.75
CA LEU A 17 -17.57 -8.74 -11.47
C LEU A 17 -18.50 -8.99 -10.28
N ASP A 18 -19.76 -8.57 -10.36
CA ASP A 18 -20.75 -8.78 -9.31
C ASP A 18 -20.96 -10.29 -9.08
N LYS A 19 -21.06 -11.06 -10.16
CA LYS A 19 -21.17 -12.52 -10.09
C LYS A 19 -19.94 -13.17 -9.45
N ALA A 20 -18.73 -12.77 -9.85
CA ALA A 20 -17.49 -13.29 -9.27
C ALA A 20 -17.38 -12.94 -7.77
N LEU A 21 -17.85 -11.76 -7.38
CA LEU A 21 -17.90 -11.34 -5.98
C LEU A 21 -18.89 -12.18 -5.18
N ASP A 22 -20.10 -12.43 -5.71
CA ASP A 22 -21.09 -13.28 -5.07
C ASP A 22 -20.59 -14.72 -4.89
N GLU A 23 -19.90 -15.27 -5.89
CA GLU A 23 -19.25 -16.58 -5.83
C GLU A 23 -18.15 -16.62 -4.76
N ALA A 24 -17.29 -15.58 -4.71
CA ALA A 24 -16.24 -15.48 -3.70
C ALA A 24 -16.84 -15.38 -2.27
N VAL A 25 -17.87 -14.56 -2.08
CA VAL A 25 -18.58 -14.45 -0.79
C VAL A 25 -19.19 -15.79 -0.39
N GLY A 26 -19.83 -16.51 -1.32
CA GLY A 26 -20.36 -17.85 -1.09
C GLY A 26 -19.27 -18.82 -0.65
N PHE A 27 -18.15 -18.86 -1.38
CA PHE A 27 -17.00 -19.70 -1.07
C PHE A 27 -16.49 -19.49 0.38
N PHE A 28 -16.34 -18.25 0.82
CA PHE A 28 -15.89 -17.96 2.19
C PHE A 28 -16.95 -18.25 3.25
N ARG A 29 -18.24 -18.06 2.96
CA ARG A 29 -19.34 -18.41 3.87
C ARG A 29 -19.39 -19.89 4.19
N ASP A 30 -19.00 -20.73 3.24
CA ASP A 30 -18.92 -22.18 3.41
C ASP A 30 -17.68 -22.61 4.24
N GLY A 31 -16.88 -21.66 4.73
CA GLY A 31 -15.71 -21.91 5.58
C GLY A 31 -14.44 -22.25 4.79
N ASN A 32 -14.46 -22.12 3.46
CA ASN A 32 -13.27 -22.33 2.65
C ASN A 32 -12.26 -21.19 2.87
N GLN A 33 -10.99 -21.50 2.65
CA GLN A 33 -9.89 -20.54 2.75
C GLN A 33 -9.20 -20.39 1.39
N LEU A 34 -8.68 -19.20 1.13
CA LEU A 34 -7.83 -18.97 -0.03
C LEU A 34 -6.36 -19.13 0.36
N ASP A 35 -5.63 -19.83 -0.49
CA ASP A 35 -4.18 -19.79 -0.50
C ASP A 35 -3.73 -18.54 -1.27
N THR A 36 -3.65 -17.43 -0.56
CA THR A 36 -3.29 -16.12 -1.13
C THR A 36 -1.88 -16.11 -1.73
N TYR A 37 -0.96 -16.87 -1.15
CA TYR A 37 0.38 -17.05 -1.70
C TYR A 37 0.33 -17.71 -3.08
N LYS A 38 -0.37 -18.85 -3.19
CA LYS A 38 -0.50 -19.57 -4.46
C LYS A 38 -1.19 -18.73 -5.53
N ILE A 39 -2.26 -18.02 -5.17
CA ILE A 39 -2.97 -17.11 -6.09
C ILE A 39 -2.03 -16.01 -6.59
N CYS A 40 -1.25 -15.38 -5.71
CA CYS A 40 -0.29 -14.36 -6.13
C CYS A 40 0.78 -14.94 -7.07
N LYS A 41 1.24 -16.17 -6.83
CA LYS A 41 2.17 -16.85 -7.74
C LYS A 41 1.57 -17.13 -9.11
N GLU A 42 0.34 -17.61 -9.18
CA GLU A 42 -0.37 -17.80 -10.44
C GLU A 42 -0.55 -16.47 -11.19
N ILE A 43 -0.91 -15.39 -10.49
CA ILE A 43 -0.99 -14.03 -11.07
C ILE A 43 0.36 -13.61 -11.65
N VAL A 44 1.45 -13.82 -10.92
CA VAL A 44 2.81 -13.49 -11.39
C VAL A 44 3.14 -14.24 -12.69
N GLU A 45 2.74 -15.50 -12.81
CA GLU A 45 3.00 -16.32 -14.00
C GLU A 45 2.22 -15.87 -15.23
N ILE A 46 0.96 -15.43 -15.06
CA ILE A 46 0.06 -15.13 -16.18
C ILE A 46 -0.07 -13.63 -16.50
N ALA A 47 0.24 -12.75 -15.54
CA ALA A 47 -0.07 -11.33 -15.62
C ALA A 47 1.19 -10.44 -15.68
N PRO A 48 1.25 -9.50 -16.65
CA PRO A 48 2.24 -8.43 -16.68
C PRO A 48 2.26 -7.60 -15.39
N LEU A 49 3.41 -6.97 -15.10
CA LEU A 49 3.64 -6.17 -13.91
C LEU A 49 2.58 -5.08 -13.65
N ALA A 50 2.02 -4.48 -14.71
CA ALA A 50 0.96 -3.48 -14.58
C ALA A 50 -0.28 -4.04 -13.85
N TYR A 51 -0.72 -5.25 -14.21
CA TYR A 51 -1.86 -5.89 -13.55
C TYR A 51 -1.56 -6.31 -12.11
N ARG A 52 -0.28 -6.57 -11.80
CA ARG A 52 0.15 -6.83 -10.42
C ARG A 52 0.03 -5.57 -9.55
N TYR A 53 0.34 -4.40 -10.13
CA TYR A 53 0.09 -3.12 -9.47
C TYR A 53 -1.40 -2.86 -9.30
N ASP A 54 -2.23 -3.15 -10.31
CA ASP A 54 -3.68 -2.98 -10.22
C ASP A 54 -4.29 -3.89 -9.13
N ALA A 55 -3.85 -5.14 -9.03
CA ALA A 55 -4.29 -6.07 -8.00
C ALA A 55 -3.91 -5.57 -6.59
N LEU A 56 -2.67 -5.13 -6.40
CA LEU A 56 -2.22 -4.59 -5.11
C LEU A 56 -2.91 -3.27 -4.77
N GLU A 57 -3.12 -2.38 -5.76
CA GLU A 57 -3.87 -1.13 -5.58
C GLU A 57 -5.31 -1.41 -5.13
N LEU A 58 -5.96 -2.44 -5.68
CA LEU A 58 -7.29 -2.85 -5.24
C LEU A 58 -7.28 -3.26 -3.76
N CYS A 59 -6.34 -4.10 -3.34
CA CYS A 59 -6.21 -4.50 -1.93
C CYS A 59 -5.98 -3.29 -1.00
N LEU A 60 -5.14 -2.35 -1.41
CA LEU A 60 -4.91 -1.10 -0.65
C LEU A 60 -6.17 -0.26 -0.50
N ARG A 61 -6.99 -0.17 -1.56
CA ARG A 61 -8.26 0.57 -1.54
C ARG A 61 -9.32 -0.10 -0.68
N VAL A 62 -9.32 -1.43 -0.60
CA VAL A 62 -10.19 -2.17 0.32
C VAL A 62 -9.80 -1.84 1.77
N ALA A 63 -8.52 -1.93 2.13
CA ALA A 63 -8.07 -1.54 3.47
C ALA A 63 -8.32 -0.05 3.78
N GLN A 64 -8.22 0.83 2.78
CA GLN A 64 -8.55 2.25 2.93
C GLN A 64 -10.04 2.46 3.28
N ALA A 65 -10.94 1.61 2.79
CA ALA A 65 -12.38 1.79 2.94
C ALA A 65 -12.84 1.70 4.41
N ASP A 66 -12.12 0.95 5.24
CA ASP A 66 -12.39 0.81 6.68
C ASP A 66 -11.88 2.02 7.50
N GLY A 67 -11.13 2.94 6.88
CA GLY A 67 -10.68 4.20 7.47
C GLY A 67 -9.46 4.09 8.40
N VAL A 68 -9.22 2.91 8.96
CA VAL A 68 -8.01 2.57 9.74
C VAL A 68 -7.52 1.21 9.27
N ALA A 69 -6.22 1.11 8.99
CA ALA A 69 -5.55 -0.12 8.61
C ALA A 69 -4.90 -0.76 9.83
N ALA A 70 -5.36 -1.95 10.20
CA ALA A 70 -4.84 -2.72 11.31
C ALA A 70 -3.45 -3.30 11.00
N VAL A 71 -2.71 -3.68 12.04
CA VAL A 71 -1.34 -4.24 11.90
C VAL A 71 -1.34 -5.53 11.07
N GLU A 72 -2.35 -6.39 11.23
CA GLU A 72 -2.49 -7.63 10.47
C GLU A 72 -2.75 -7.36 8.97
N GLU A 73 -3.53 -6.33 8.65
CA GLU A 73 -3.81 -5.93 7.27
C GLU A 73 -2.56 -5.35 6.60
N LEU A 74 -1.82 -4.49 7.31
CA LEU A 74 -0.56 -3.94 6.84
C LEU A 74 0.47 -5.05 6.56
N THR A 75 0.51 -6.06 7.45
CA THR A 75 1.36 -7.25 7.28
C THR A 75 0.94 -8.03 6.04
N LEU A 76 -0.35 -8.31 5.87
CA LEU A 76 -0.87 -9.01 4.70
C LEU A 76 -0.60 -8.23 3.40
N LEU A 77 -0.76 -6.91 3.39
CA LEU A 77 -0.48 -6.06 2.23
C LEU A 77 1.01 -6.10 1.84
N LYS A 78 1.91 -6.13 2.82
CA LYS A 78 3.35 -6.29 2.61
C LYS A 78 3.67 -7.66 2.01
N ASP A 79 3.04 -8.72 2.52
CA ASP A 79 3.19 -10.07 1.99
C ASP A 79 2.66 -10.18 0.56
N LEU A 80 1.48 -9.62 0.27
CA LEU A 80 0.91 -9.55 -1.07
C LEU A 80 1.85 -8.83 -2.04
N ALA A 81 2.42 -7.69 -1.64
CA ALA A 81 3.39 -6.95 -2.47
C ALA A 81 4.62 -7.82 -2.79
N SER A 82 5.13 -8.54 -1.81
CA SER A 82 6.24 -9.49 -1.98
C SER A 82 5.88 -10.63 -2.93
N TRP A 83 4.72 -11.26 -2.74
CA TRP A 83 4.28 -12.40 -3.55
C TRP A 83 3.95 -12.02 -4.99
N LEU A 84 3.43 -10.80 -5.20
CA LEU A 84 3.18 -10.19 -6.51
C LEU A 84 4.45 -9.61 -7.16
N GLU A 85 5.61 -9.74 -6.52
CA GLU A 85 6.90 -9.23 -7.01
C GLU A 85 6.88 -7.72 -7.30
N VAL A 86 6.17 -6.96 -6.46
CA VAL A 86 6.15 -5.51 -6.50
C VAL A 86 7.37 -4.98 -5.75
N ASP A 87 8.15 -4.12 -6.41
CA ASP A 87 9.31 -3.47 -5.79
C ASP A 87 8.92 -2.75 -4.48
N THR A 88 9.73 -2.89 -3.45
CA THR A 88 9.43 -2.35 -2.11
C THR A 88 9.28 -0.83 -2.13
N ASN A 89 10.07 -0.09 -2.92
CA ASN A 89 9.89 1.36 -3.02
C ASN A 89 8.57 1.69 -3.71
N ARG A 90 8.22 0.93 -4.76
CA ARG A 90 6.95 1.10 -5.44
C ARG A 90 5.76 0.82 -4.51
N PHE A 91 5.82 -0.25 -3.73
CA PHE A 91 4.81 -0.54 -2.70
C PHE A 91 4.69 0.62 -1.70
N ARG A 92 5.80 1.14 -1.18
CA ARG A 92 5.80 2.28 -0.26
C ARG A 92 5.22 3.56 -0.88
N GLU A 93 5.44 3.79 -2.17
CA GLU A 93 4.80 4.91 -2.89
C GLU A 93 3.28 4.73 -2.99
N MET A 94 2.82 3.52 -3.31
CA MET A 94 1.40 3.20 -3.38
C MET A 94 0.73 3.33 -2.00
N MET A 95 1.36 2.79 -0.96
CA MET A 95 0.96 2.94 0.45
C MET A 95 0.84 4.42 0.82
N ALA A 96 1.90 5.23 0.61
CA ALA A 96 1.86 6.64 0.95
C ALA A 96 0.75 7.42 0.22
N LYS A 97 0.33 6.97 -0.95
CA LYS A 97 -0.74 7.61 -1.74
C LYS A 97 -2.15 7.16 -1.32
N ILE A 98 -2.35 5.88 -1.03
CA ILE A 98 -3.68 5.27 -0.83
C ILE A 98 -3.97 5.09 0.66
N LEU A 99 -2.96 4.72 1.44
CA LEU A 99 -3.07 4.39 2.86
C LEU A 99 -2.02 5.19 3.64
N PRO A 100 -2.19 6.52 3.76
CA PRO A 100 -1.23 7.40 4.43
C PRO A 100 -1.00 6.97 5.89
N ALA A 101 0.18 7.28 6.43
CA ALA A 101 0.60 6.85 7.77
C ALA A 101 -0.37 7.25 8.91
N GLY A 102 -1.21 8.28 8.72
CA GLY A 102 -2.24 8.65 9.69
C GLY A 102 -3.42 7.66 9.77
N MET A 103 -3.58 6.78 8.78
CA MET A 103 -4.58 5.70 8.78
C MET A 103 -4.05 4.40 9.38
N HIS A 104 -2.76 4.31 9.71
CA HIS A 104 -2.20 3.08 10.27
C HIS A 104 -2.50 3.03 11.76
N GLU A 105 -3.02 1.91 12.25
CA GLU A 105 -3.26 1.70 13.67
C GLU A 105 -1.97 1.86 14.49
N GLU A 106 -0.88 1.28 13.99
CA GLU A 106 0.46 1.44 14.54
C GLU A 106 1.44 1.91 13.45
N LYS A 107 2.32 2.85 13.82
CA LYS A 107 3.33 3.37 12.91
C LYS A 107 4.53 2.44 12.83
N ASP A 108 4.49 1.50 11.89
CA ASP A 108 5.63 0.65 11.58
C ASP A 108 6.71 1.43 10.79
N VAL A 109 7.87 1.60 11.41
CA VAL A 109 9.03 2.32 10.86
C VAL A 109 9.58 1.66 9.58
N GLU A 110 9.57 0.34 9.49
CA GLU A 110 10.02 -0.38 8.30
C GLU A 110 9.03 -0.20 7.15
N VAL A 111 7.73 -0.32 7.40
CA VAL A 111 6.69 -0.15 6.37
C VAL A 111 6.65 1.30 5.88
N ILE A 112 6.63 2.26 6.80
CA ILE A 112 6.43 3.67 6.46
C ILE A 112 7.74 4.30 5.95
N LEU A 113 8.85 4.09 6.65
CA LEU A 113 10.14 4.74 6.36
C LEU A 113 11.16 3.82 5.69
N GLY A 114 10.94 2.51 5.59
CA GLY A 114 11.90 1.59 4.99
C GLY A 114 13.18 1.43 5.81
N VAL A 115 13.13 1.72 7.10
CA VAL A 115 14.27 1.52 8.01
C VAL A 115 14.15 0.13 8.62
N THR A 116 15.11 -0.73 8.29
CA THR A 116 15.19 -2.11 8.78
C THR A 116 16.24 -2.25 9.88
N SER A 117 16.10 -3.28 10.72
CA SER A 117 16.97 -3.53 11.87
C SER A 117 18.42 -3.89 11.49
N ASP A 118 18.66 -4.38 10.27
CA ASP A 118 20.00 -4.69 9.75
C ASP A 118 20.76 -3.45 9.23
N MET A 119 20.10 -2.30 9.14
CA MET A 119 20.77 -1.06 8.73
C MET A 119 21.71 -0.53 9.83
N SER A 120 22.98 -0.33 9.46
CA SER A 120 23.91 0.43 10.31
C SER A 120 23.42 1.86 10.53
N LYS A 121 23.79 2.48 11.66
CA LYS A 121 23.46 3.89 11.97
C LYS A 121 23.74 4.89 10.84
N ASP A 122 24.85 4.74 10.11
CA ASP A 122 25.18 5.62 8.98
C ASP A 122 24.24 5.42 7.77
N LYS A 123 23.92 4.16 7.45
CA LYS A 123 22.90 3.84 6.43
C LYS A 123 21.54 4.39 6.81
N THR A 124 21.11 4.19 8.07
CA THR A 124 19.85 4.72 8.59
C THR A 124 19.81 6.23 8.49
N ARG A 125 20.88 6.93 8.89
CA ARG A 125 20.98 8.39 8.75
C ARG A 125 20.83 8.86 7.31
N LYS A 126 21.59 8.26 6.37
CA LYS A 126 21.53 8.62 4.95
C LYS A 126 20.14 8.39 4.37
N HIS A 127 19.49 7.29 4.75
CA HIS A 127 18.14 6.94 4.32
C HIS A 127 17.10 7.94 4.84
N LEU A 128 17.10 8.20 6.15
CA LEU A 128 16.19 9.18 6.77
C LEU A 128 16.40 10.61 6.24
N ASN A 129 17.62 10.98 5.82
CA ASN A 129 17.87 12.26 5.16
C ASN A 129 17.18 12.34 3.79
N LYS A 130 17.16 11.26 3.01
CA LYS A 130 16.46 11.21 1.72
C LYS A 130 14.95 11.32 1.93
N GLU A 131 14.39 10.56 2.87
CA GLU A 131 12.97 10.65 3.22
C GLU A 131 12.63 12.07 3.72
N TYR A 132 13.46 12.66 4.57
CA TYR A 132 13.26 14.03 5.04
C TYR A 132 13.21 15.02 3.87
N SER A 133 14.17 14.98 2.95
CA SER A 133 14.16 15.88 1.78
C SER A 133 12.92 15.68 0.90
N LYS A 134 12.47 14.44 0.71
CA LYS A 134 11.26 14.11 -0.06
C LYS A 134 10.01 14.71 0.58
N TRP A 135 9.84 14.60 1.89
CA TRP A 135 8.65 15.10 2.59
C TRP A 135 8.71 16.61 2.84
N ASN A 136 9.89 17.16 3.14
CA ASN A 136 10.07 18.60 3.32
C ASN A 136 9.70 19.40 2.06
N ALA A 137 9.94 18.85 0.87
CA ALA A 137 9.52 19.46 -0.39
C ALA A 137 7.98 19.56 -0.55
N ARG A 138 7.20 18.85 0.26
CA ARG A 138 5.73 18.78 0.19
C ARG A 138 5.03 19.64 1.26
N VAL A 139 5.76 20.18 2.23
CA VAL A 139 5.19 21.02 3.31
C VAL A 139 4.58 22.33 2.79
N THR A 140 5.07 22.82 1.65
CA THR A 140 4.53 24.02 0.99
C THR A 140 3.51 23.70 -0.10
N ASN A 141 2.96 22.47 -0.13
CA ASN A 141 1.92 22.11 -1.09
C ASN A 141 0.63 22.89 -0.79
N THR A 142 -0.11 23.25 -1.84
CA THR A 142 -1.40 23.95 -1.73
C THR A 142 -2.53 23.04 -1.24
N ASP A 143 -2.37 21.73 -1.42
CA ASP A 143 -3.29 20.71 -0.90
C ASP A 143 -3.00 20.47 0.60
N SER A 144 -3.99 20.76 1.44
CA SER A 144 -3.89 20.65 2.90
C SER A 144 -3.70 19.21 3.39
N GLU A 145 -4.21 18.22 2.67
CA GLU A 145 -4.03 16.81 3.03
C GLU A 145 -2.58 16.39 2.79
N ILE A 146 -2.02 16.78 1.63
CA ILE A 146 -0.61 16.53 1.30
C ILE A 146 0.32 17.25 2.28
N GLN A 147 0.01 18.50 2.64
CA GLN A 147 0.76 19.26 3.63
C GLN A 147 0.74 18.58 5.00
N THR A 148 -0.45 18.20 5.48
CA THR A 148 -0.61 17.55 6.80
C THR A 148 0.13 16.22 6.83
N GLN A 149 0.02 15.41 5.77
CA GLN A 149 0.77 14.17 5.65
C GLN A 149 2.28 14.44 5.68
N ALA A 150 2.77 15.46 4.99
CA ALA A 150 4.19 15.82 5.00
C ALA A 150 4.66 16.18 6.41
N ASP A 151 3.91 17.00 7.14
CA ASP A 151 4.24 17.38 8.51
C ASP A 151 4.29 16.18 9.45
N ASP A 152 3.34 15.26 9.34
CA ASP A 152 3.30 14.04 10.17
C ASP A 152 4.46 13.09 9.85
N MET A 153 4.83 12.99 8.57
CA MET A 153 6.01 12.22 8.16
C MET A 153 7.31 12.86 8.67
N LEU A 154 7.41 14.19 8.69
CA LEU A 154 8.58 14.88 9.24
C LEU A 154 8.73 14.68 10.76
N LYS A 155 7.62 14.70 11.50
CA LYS A 155 7.60 14.35 12.93
C LYS A 155 8.06 12.92 13.15
N PHE A 156 7.50 11.98 12.38
CA PHE A 156 7.86 10.57 12.50
C PHE A 156 9.34 10.31 12.19
N ILE A 157 9.89 10.96 11.16
CA ILE A 157 11.34 10.90 10.86
C ILE A 157 12.19 11.43 12.03
N ALA A 158 11.76 12.50 12.69
CA ALA A 158 12.49 13.06 13.83
C ALA A 158 12.48 12.11 15.06
N GLU A 159 11.34 11.46 15.31
CA GLU A 159 11.20 10.41 16.33
C GLU A 159 12.12 9.23 16.02
N THR A 160 12.08 8.69 14.80
CA THR A 160 12.94 7.57 14.37
C THR A 160 14.43 7.93 14.43
N ARG A 161 14.82 9.16 14.07
CA ARG A 161 16.22 9.61 14.23
C ARG A 161 16.68 9.53 15.68
N SER A 162 15.84 9.97 16.60
CA SER A 162 16.15 10.00 18.03
C SER A 162 16.36 8.58 18.58
N GLU A 163 15.55 7.62 18.14
CA GLU A 163 15.61 6.23 18.56
C GLU A 163 16.82 5.48 17.97
N TYR A 164 17.04 5.57 16.66
CA TYR A 164 18.03 4.72 15.97
C TYR A 164 19.44 5.31 15.91
N ILE A 165 19.56 6.65 15.94
CA ILE A 165 20.83 7.36 15.74
C ILE A 165 21.30 8.01 17.05
N GLY A 166 20.36 8.35 17.94
CA GLY A 166 20.58 9.16 19.13
C GLY A 166 20.35 10.65 18.85
N LYS A 167 20.07 11.44 19.89
CA LYS A 167 19.97 12.91 19.76
C LYS A 167 21.28 13.47 19.18
N PRO A 168 21.20 14.45 18.26
CA PRO A 168 22.38 15.18 17.82
C PRO A 168 23.08 15.89 18.99
#